data_AF-A0A9W6U7F0-F1
#
_entry.id   AF-A0A9W6U7F0-F1
#
_cell.length_a   1.000
_cell.length_b   1.000
_cell.length_c   1.000
_cell.angle_alpha   90.00
_cell.angle_beta   90.00
_cell.angle_gamma   90.00
#
_symmetry.space_group_name_H-M   'P 1'
#
loop_
_entity.id
_entity.type
_entity.pdbx_description
1 polymer ?
#
loop_
_entity_poly.entity_id
_entity_poly.type
_entity_poly.pdbx_seq_one_letter_code
_entity_poly.pdbx_strand_id
1 'polypeptide(L)'
;MHYCNTEPIQESVEQQSTLVLLDQMEVARFIGLQVGINLALIGVHYFPVLDAVYAGASNAFYSSTVNGVTTKEFLSWFPKTIEFQEAPSNYCSDLSWWILGVGFVVSAGFVLLPRLSPAVMFYSLVAWGFFYVRLVGQPSSQDYAGISISSYGEVMILLAASSLAHQVAASSTFRGWKSMALKRRVLMWSICYVIPYHVMINMNLIGYVPWLNVDLGGYEELNANVGTYVVFTILSIGAAFLAFRLFRSLYRGHLWKQYLVMYAVLVAAVVVSWGLFPSTSFHLHHTMLGAAIIPITAFPTPAAAFSQAVALGCFVQGYARWGWHSFLDTIRT
;
A
#
# COMPACT_ATOMS: atom_id res chain seq x y z
N MET A 1 4.15 -3.91 14.17
CA MET A 1 3.92 -4.83 15.32
C MET A 1 3.83 -3.97 16.57
N HIS A 2 2.62 -3.61 16.96
CA HIS A 2 2.38 -2.95 18.24
C HIS A 2 2.20 -4.07 19.27
N TYR A 3 3.23 -4.32 20.08
CA TYR A 3 3.13 -5.26 21.19
C TYR A 3 2.50 -4.49 22.35
N CYS A 4 1.20 -4.66 22.56
CA CYS A 4 0.55 -4.24 23.80
C CYS A 4 0.11 -5.53 24.50
N ASN A 5 0.72 -5.85 25.64
CA ASN A 5 0.33 -7.02 26.43
C ASN A 5 -1.06 -6.75 27.03
N THR A 6 -2.09 -7.34 26.44
CA THR A 6 -3.43 -7.42 27.03
C THR A 6 -3.79 -8.89 27.21
N GLU A 7 -4.19 -9.27 28.42
CA GLU A 7 -4.71 -10.62 28.72
C GLU A 7 -5.95 -10.92 27.85
N PRO A 8 -6.18 -12.17 27.42
CA PRO A 8 -7.23 -12.49 26.47
C PRO A 8 -8.60 -12.47 27.15
N ILE A 9 -9.46 -11.54 26.74
CA ILE A 9 -10.90 -11.64 26.99
C ILE A 9 -11.48 -12.49 25.87
N GLN A 10 -11.97 -13.68 26.23
CA GLN A 10 -12.74 -14.54 25.32
C GLN A 10 -14.08 -13.88 25.00
N GLU A 11 -14.30 -13.47 23.76
CA GLU A 11 -15.66 -13.21 23.26
C GLU A 11 -15.94 -13.96 21.97
N SER A 12 -17.18 -14.44 21.90
CA SER A 12 -17.72 -15.42 20.98
C SER A 12 -17.89 -14.90 19.56
N VAL A 13 -17.66 -15.84 18.63
CA VAL A 13 -17.82 -15.73 17.18
C VAL A 13 -19.23 -15.27 16.80
N GLU A 14 -19.35 -14.13 16.14
CA GLU A 14 -20.32 -13.95 15.06
C GLU A 14 -19.80 -12.97 14.00
N GLN A 15 -19.57 -13.51 12.81
CA GLN A 15 -18.92 -12.87 11.68
C GLN A 15 -19.99 -12.34 10.73
N GLN A 16 -20.14 -11.02 10.61
CA GLN A 16 -20.80 -10.42 9.45
C GLN A 16 -20.18 -9.08 9.03
N SER A 17 -19.65 -9.14 7.82
CA SER A 17 -18.96 -8.13 7.05
C SER A 17 -19.84 -6.92 6.73
N THR A 18 -19.36 -5.73 7.07
CA THR A 18 -19.81 -4.48 6.45
C THR A 18 -18.67 -3.48 6.50
N LEU A 19 -17.94 -3.41 5.40
CA LEU A 19 -16.84 -2.48 5.16
C LEU A 19 -17.43 -1.30 4.38
N VAL A 20 -17.51 -0.13 5.02
CA VAL A 20 -17.82 1.15 4.35
C VAL A 20 -16.79 2.16 4.86
N LEU A 21 -15.94 2.59 3.91
CA LEU A 21 -15.16 3.83 3.86
C LEU A 21 -14.70 4.41 5.22
N LEU A 22 -13.54 3.94 5.66
CA LEU A 22 -12.57 4.77 6.35
C LEU A 22 -11.23 4.63 5.60
N ASP A 23 -11.17 5.26 4.43
CA ASP A 23 -9.92 5.93 4.06
C ASP A 23 -9.70 7.03 5.10
N GLN A 24 -8.46 7.48 5.29
CA GLN A 24 -8.01 8.47 6.29
C GLN A 24 -7.53 7.90 7.64
N MET A 25 -6.30 7.38 7.66
CA MET A 25 -5.52 7.21 8.91
C MET A 25 -5.29 8.54 9.65
N GLU A 26 -5.26 9.69 8.97
CA GLU A 26 -5.16 11.00 9.63
C GLU A 26 -6.49 11.51 10.14
N VAL A 27 -7.63 11.28 9.45
CA VAL A 27 -8.94 11.59 10.05
C VAL A 27 -9.22 10.67 11.22
N ALA A 28 -8.80 9.40 11.21
CA ALA A 28 -8.87 8.55 12.40
C ALA A 28 -7.94 9.03 13.53
N ARG A 29 -6.74 9.54 13.23
CA ARG A 29 -5.84 10.17 14.23
C ARG A 29 -6.35 11.52 14.71
N PHE A 30 -6.96 12.32 13.85
CA PHE A 30 -7.46 13.66 14.15
C PHE A 30 -8.82 13.59 14.86
N ILE A 31 -9.70 12.67 14.46
CA ILE A 31 -10.90 12.28 15.20
C ILE A 31 -10.49 11.62 16.51
N GLY A 32 -9.55 10.66 16.52
CA GLY A 32 -9.05 10.06 17.75
C GLY A 32 -8.41 11.08 18.69
N LEU A 33 -7.72 12.08 18.15
CA LEU A 33 -7.18 13.21 18.91
C LEU A 33 -8.30 14.10 19.46
N GLN A 34 -9.24 14.49 18.62
CA GLN A 34 -10.33 15.40 18.97
C GLN A 34 -11.32 14.74 19.95
N VAL A 35 -11.58 13.45 19.79
CA VAL A 35 -12.40 12.61 20.67
C VAL A 35 -11.64 12.28 21.96
N GLY A 36 -10.35 11.97 21.88
CA GLY A 36 -9.50 11.77 23.06
C GLY A 36 -9.36 13.04 23.90
N ILE A 37 -9.20 14.20 23.28
CA ILE A 37 -9.25 15.50 23.95
C ILE A 37 -10.66 15.69 24.55
N ASN A 38 -11.75 15.46 23.80
CA ASN A 38 -13.11 15.62 24.32
C ASN A 38 -13.42 14.70 25.52
N LEU A 39 -12.92 13.46 25.52
CA LEU A 39 -13.11 12.51 26.63
C LEU A 39 -12.13 12.74 27.81
N ALA A 40 -11.30 13.78 27.75
CA ALA A 40 -10.21 14.06 28.71
C ALA A 40 -9.12 12.98 28.78
N LEU A 41 -9.09 12.09 27.79
CA LEU A 41 -8.13 11.01 27.65
C LEU A 41 -6.84 11.47 26.99
N ILE A 42 -6.77 12.67 26.38
CA ILE A 42 -5.54 13.23 25.79
C ILE A 42 -5.33 14.66 26.31
N GLY A 43 -4.15 14.95 26.87
CA GLY A 43 -3.73 16.29 27.23
C GLY A 43 -2.94 16.96 26.11
N VAL A 44 -2.98 18.29 26.01
CA VAL A 44 -2.28 19.10 24.97
C VAL A 44 -0.75 18.86 24.93
N HIS A 45 -0.19 18.25 25.98
CA HIS A 45 1.24 17.93 26.13
C HIS A 45 1.56 16.43 26.24
N TYR A 46 0.57 15.53 26.26
CA TYR A 46 0.76 14.09 26.40
C TYR A 46 -0.26 13.33 25.55
N PHE A 47 0.22 12.54 24.59
CA PHE A 47 -0.60 11.68 23.74
C PHE A 47 -0.56 10.25 24.27
N PRO A 48 -1.47 9.84 25.18
CA PRO A 48 -1.59 8.44 25.56
C PRO A 48 -2.12 7.60 24.39
N VAL A 49 -1.86 6.30 24.46
CA VAL A 49 -2.43 5.33 23.54
C VAL A 49 -3.91 5.19 23.86
N LEU A 50 -4.76 5.34 22.84
CA LEU A 50 -6.19 5.10 22.95
C LEU A 50 -6.53 3.75 22.33
N ASP A 51 -7.37 2.98 23.01
CA ASP A 51 -8.02 1.81 22.43
C ASP A 51 -9.40 2.22 21.91
N ALA A 52 -9.79 1.65 20.77
CA ALA A 52 -11.04 1.93 20.09
C ALA A 52 -11.95 0.70 20.22
N VAL A 53 -12.92 0.79 21.13
CA VAL A 53 -13.81 -0.32 21.48
C VAL A 53 -15.14 -0.15 20.75
N TYR A 54 -15.65 -1.25 20.21
CA TYR A 54 -16.98 -1.26 19.60
C TYR A 54 -18.05 -1.04 20.67
N ALA A 55 -18.82 0.04 20.53
CA ALA A 55 -19.85 0.45 21.49
C ALA A 55 -21.28 0.10 21.05
N GLY A 56 -21.44 -0.65 19.96
CA GLY A 56 -22.76 -1.08 19.47
C GLY A 56 -23.53 0.00 18.71
N ALA A 57 -24.85 -0.12 18.67
CA ALA A 57 -25.71 0.85 17.99
C ALA A 57 -26.16 1.97 18.94
N SER A 58 -26.27 3.20 18.42
CA SER A 58 -26.83 4.34 19.16
C SER A 58 -27.95 5.01 18.37
N ASN A 59 -28.96 5.53 19.07
CA ASN A 59 -30.13 6.14 18.46
C ASN A 59 -29.94 7.63 18.11
N ALA A 60 -29.02 8.32 18.79
CA ALA A 60 -28.73 9.73 18.58
C ALA A 60 -27.40 10.12 19.25
N PHE A 61 -26.75 11.16 18.73
CA PHE A 61 -25.56 11.78 19.31
C PHE A 61 -25.84 13.26 19.52
N TYR A 62 -25.84 13.69 20.79
CA TYR A 62 -26.03 15.09 21.14
C TYR A 62 -24.69 15.82 21.11
N SER A 63 -24.73 17.09 20.74
CA SER A 63 -23.55 17.95 20.82
C SER A 63 -23.16 18.14 22.29
N SER A 64 -21.86 18.06 22.55
CA SER A 64 -21.25 18.39 23.83
C SER A 64 -20.00 19.23 23.60
N THR A 65 -19.67 20.07 24.56
CA THR A 65 -18.40 20.80 24.57
C THR A 65 -17.59 20.35 25.77
N VAL A 66 -16.47 19.67 25.50
CA VAL A 66 -15.55 19.21 26.54
C VAL A 66 -14.12 19.47 26.08
N ASN A 67 -13.28 19.98 26.97
CA ASN A 67 -11.86 20.31 26.72
C ASN A 67 -11.62 21.19 25.47
N GLY A 68 -12.50 22.17 25.24
CA GLY A 68 -12.39 23.10 24.11
C GLY A 68 -12.79 22.51 22.75
N VAL A 69 -13.23 21.26 22.72
CA VAL A 69 -13.75 20.59 21.53
C VAL A 69 -15.26 20.57 21.60
N THR A 70 -15.92 21.14 20.59
CA THR A 70 -17.37 21.02 20.39
C THR A 70 -17.66 19.89 19.40
N THR A 71 -18.37 18.85 19.84
CA THR A 71 -18.84 17.79 18.93
C THR A 71 -20.05 18.26 18.13
N LYS A 72 -20.23 17.76 16.91
CA LYS A 72 -21.46 18.00 16.14
C LYS A 72 -22.52 16.99 16.54
N GLU A 73 -23.76 17.46 16.67
CA GLU A 73 -24.89 16.56 16.88
C GLU A 73 -25.17 15.73 15.61
N PHE A 74 -25.62 14.51 15.84
CA PHE A 74 -26.13 13.60 14.82
C PHE A 74 -27.39 12.93 15.37
N LEU A 75 -28.55 13.53 15.11
CA LEU A 75 -29.84 13.08 15.64
C LEU A 75 -30.45 11.97 14.78
N SER A 76 -29.67 10.93 14.51
CA SER A 76 -30.12 9.75 13.77
C SER A 76 -29.47 8.49 14.29
N TRP A 77 -30.10 7.36 14.01
CA TRP A 77 -29.62 6.05 14.44
C TRP A 77 -28.36 5.66 13.67
N PHE A 78 -27.38 5.12 14.38
CA PHE A 78 -26.14 4.63 13.82
C PHE A 78 -25.85 3.20 14.31
N PRO A 79 -25.73 2.22 13.40
CA PRO A 79 -25.65 0.80 13.75
C PRO A 79 -24.34 0.38 14.45
N LYS A 80 -23.26 1.13 14.23
CA LYS A 80 -21.91 0.75 14.66
C LYS A 80 -21.16 1.96 15.18
N THR A 81 -21.00 2.03 16.49
CA THR A 81 -20.30 3.11 17.16
C THR A 81 -19.00 2.61 17.78
N ILE A 82 -18.08 3.54 17.99
CA ILE A 82 -16.77 3.27 18.57
C ILE A 82 -16.60 4.25 19.72
N GLU A 83 -16.16 3.74 20.86
CA GLU A 83 -15.77 4.52 22.02
C GLU A 83 -14.26 4.41 22.21
N PHE A 84 -13.62 5.51 22.59
CA PHE A 84 -12.19 5.51 22.88
C PHE A 84 -11.97 5.38 24.38
N GLN A 85 -11.08 4.48 24.77
CA GLN A 85 -10.69 4.26 26.16
C GLN A 85 -9.18 4.43 26.31
N GLU A 86 -8.72 4.81 27.50
CA GLU A 86 -7.29 4.87 27.81
C GLU A 86 -6.69 3.45 27.77
N ALA A 87 -5.69 3.25 26.92
CA ALA A 87 -4.94 2.01 26.86
C ALA A 87 -3.66 2.12 27.71
N PRO A 88 -3.25 1.06 28.42
CA PRO A 88 -1.98 1.05 29.13
C PRO A 88 -0.82 1.23 28.13
N SER A 89 -0.22 2.41 28.13
CA SER A 89 0.80 2.85 27.15
C SER A 89 2.23 2.37 27.48
N ASN A 90 2.42 1.74 28.64
CA ASN A 90 3.74 1.44 29.20
C ASN A 90 4.61 0.50 28.33
N TYR A 91 4.03 -0.18 27.34
CA TYR A 91 4.73 -1.15 26.47
C TYR A 91 4.49 -0.97 24.97
N CYS A 92 3.72 0.03 24.53
CA CYS A 92 3.36 0.16 23.12
C CYS A 92 4.44 0.93 22.35
N SER A 93 5.56 0.28 22.02
CA SER A 93 6.59 0.80 21.11
C SER A 93 6.29 0.43 19.67
N ASP A 94 6.29 1.40 18.75
CA ASP A 94 6.21 1.12 17.32
C ASP A 94 7.56 0.63 16.78
N LEU A 95 7.66 -0.68 16.56
CA LEU A 95 8.87 -1.31 16.01
C LEU A 95 8.89 -1.33 14.47
N SER A 96 7.87 -0.81 13.80
CA SER A 96 7.67 -1.00 12.35
C SER A 96 8.82 -0.44 11.52
N TRP A 97 9.36 0.71 11.90
CA TRP A 97 10.54 1.31 11.27
C TRP A 97 11.81 0.49 11.43
N TRP A 98 12.01 -0.12 12.60
CA TRP A 98 13.17 -0.98 12.86
C TRP A 98 13.07 -2.28 12.06
N ILE A 99 11.88 -2.89 12.03
CA ILE A 99 11.61 -4.09 11.23
C ILE A 99 11.82 -3.79 9.74
N LEU A 100 11.34 -2.63 9.26
CA LEU A 100 11.58 -2.18 7.89
C LEU A 100 13.08 -2.02 7.60
N GLY A 101 13.81 -1.38 8.52
CA GLY A 101 15.26 -1.18 8.41
C GLY A 101 16.03 -2.50 8.33
N VAL A 102 15.67 -3.49 9.15
CA VAL A 102 16.26 -4.84 9.08
C VAL A 102 15.98 -5.48 7.73
N GLY A 103 14.73 -5.46 7.26
CA GLY A 103 14.37 -6.01 5.95
C GLY A 103 15.08 -5.32 4.79
N PHE A 104 15.24 -4.00 4.86
CA PHE A 104 16.01 -3.22 3.90
C PHE A 104 17.49 -3.64 3.89
N VAL A 105 18.14 -3.71 5.05
CA VAL A 105 19.56 -4.07 5.15
C VAL A 105 19.80 -5.49 4.65
N VAL A 106 18.95 -6.45 5.05
CA VAL A 106 19.05 -7.85 4.63
C VAL A 106 18.88 -7.97 3.11
N SER A 107 17.81 -7.39 2.57
CA SER A 107 17.53 -7.47 1.13
C SER A 107 18.57 -6.70 0.29
N ALA A 108 19.04 -5.54 0.73
CA ALA A 108 20.14 -4.81 0.08
C ALA A 108 21.45 -5.62 0.11
N GLY A 109 21.71 -6.31 1.23
CA GLY A 109 22.89 -7.15 1.46
C GLY A 109 23.00 -8.37 0.54
N PHE A 110 21.91 -8.79 -0.10
CA PHE A 110 21.93 -9.88 -1.09
C PHE A 110 22.93 -9.67 -2.23
N VAL A 111 23.25 -8.40 -2.54
CA VAL A 111 24.27 -8.07 -3.55
C VAL A 111 25.67 -8.59 -3.21
N LEU A 112 25.96 -8.76 -1.91
CA LEU A 112 27.23 -9.23 -1.39
C LEU A 112 27.36 -10.76 -1.47
N LEU A 113 26.27 -11.48 -1.77
CA LEU A 113 26.24 -12.93 -1.87
C LEU A 113 26.39 -13.37 -3.34
N PRO A 114 27.60 -13.67 -3.84
CA PRO A 114 27.85 -13.93 -5.26
C PRO A 114 27.17 -15.19 -5.81
N ARG A 115 26.76 -16.10 -4.93
CA ARG A 115 26.06 -17.34 -5.30
C ARG A 115 24.54 -17.19 -5.37
N LEU A 116 24.00 -16.09 -4.87
CA LEU A 116 22.56 -15.88 -4.83
C LEU A 116 22.04 -15.58 -6.24
N SER A 117 20.99 -16.29 -6.65
CA SER A 117 20.39 -16.08 -7.96
C SER A 117 19.41 -14.89 -7.90
N PRO A 118 19.28 -14.10 -8.98
CA PRO A 118 18.30 -13.01 -9.03
C PRO A 118 16.86 -13.46 -8.77
N ALA A 119 16.53 -14.70 -9.13
CA ALA A 119 15.23 -15.29 -8.87
C ALA A 119 14.96 -15.41 -7.35
N VAL A 120 15.93 -15.95 -6.59
CA VAL A 120 15.79 -16.03 -5.12
C VAL A 120 15.67 -14.63 -4.53
N MET A 121 16.50 -13.70 -4.97
CA MET A 121 16.46 -12.31 -4.50
C MET A 121 15.08 -11.67 -4.76
N PHE A 122 14.50 -11.88 -5.93
CA PHE A 122 13.18 -11.39 -6.31
C PHE A 122 12.06 -12.01 -5.46
N TYR A 123 11.99 -13.34 -5.35
CA TYR A 123 10.94 -14.01 -4.57
C TYR A 123 11.08 -13.73 -3.07
N SER A 124 12.31 -13.60 -2.56
CA SER A 124 12.55 -13.15 -1.19
C SER A 124 12.02 -11.74 -0.95
N LEU A 125 12.18 -10.81 -1.90
CA LEU A 125 11.57 -9.48 -1.80
C LEU A 125 10.04 -9.57 -1.77
N VAL A 126 9.43 -10.32 -2.69
CA VAL A 126 7.96 -10.48 -2.76
C VAL A 126 7.41 -11.04 -1.44
N ALA A 127 8.00 -12.12 -0.93
CA ALA A 127 7.57 -12.72 0.34
C ALA A 127 7.78 -11.77 1.51
N TRP A 128 8.96 -11.13 1.58
CA TRP A 128 9.26 -10.13 2.61
C TRP A 128 8.25 -8.99 2.62
N GLY A 129 8.03 -8.32 1.49
CA GLY A 129 7.12 -7.19 1.44
C GLY A 129 5.68 -7.58 1.73
N PHE A 130 5.25 -8.78 1.32
CA PHE A 130 3.92 -9.29 1.66
C PHE A 130 3.73 -9.42 3.17
N PHE A 131 4.63 -10.15 3.85
CA PHE A 131 4.54 -10.33 5.30
C PHE A 131 4.74 -9.02 6.05
N TYR A 132 5.66 -8.17 5.59
CA TYR A 132 5.87 -6.84 6.16
C TYR A 132 4.59 -6.00 6.10
N VAL A 133 3.99 -5.83 4.92
CA VAL A 133 2.78 -5.02 4.78
C VAL A 133 1.65 -5.60 5.62
N ARG A 134 1.46 -6.92 5.59
CA ARG A 134 0.30 -7.57 6.20
C ARG A 134 0.38 -7.72 7.71
N LEU A 135 1.57 -7.88 8.28
CA LEU A 135 1.76 -8.10 9.72
C LEU A 135 2.35 -6.90 10.45
N VAL A 136 2.98 -5.97 9.74
CA VAL A 136 3.74 -4.87 10.34
C VAL A 136 3.23 -3.52 9.88
N GLY A 137 3.27 -3.25 8.57
CA GLY A 137 2.96 -1.94 8.02
C GLY A 137 1.48 -1.56 8.11
N GLN A 138 0.59 -2.47 7.73
CA GLN A 138 -0.85 -2.24 7.62
C GLN A 138 -1.69 -3.50 7.90
N PRO A 139 -1.64 -4.07 9.12
CA PRO A 139 -2.48 -5.19 9.49
C PRO A 139 -3.97 -4.88 9.30
N SER A 140 -4.74 -5.87 8.85
CA SER A 140 -6.18 -5.74 8.57
C SER A 140 -7.07 -5.87 9.81
N SER A 141 -6.55 -6.45 10.89
CA SER A 141 -7.22 -6.62 12.18
C SER A 141 -6.19 -6.77 13.32
N GLN A 142 -6.66 -6.74 14.57
CA GLN A 142 -5.84 -7.06 15.75
C GLN A 142 -5.73 -8.57 16.01
N ASP A 143 -6.49 -9.40 15.28
CA ASP A 143 -6.34 -10.86 15.32
C ASP A 143 -5.11 -11.29 14.51
N TYR A 144 -3.93 -11.08 15.09
CA TYR A 144 -2.67 -11.45 14.47
C TYR A 144 -2.56 -12.95 14.21
N ALA A 145 -3.25 -13.80 15.00
CA ALA A 145 -3.27 -15.24 14.76
C ALA A 145 -4.01 -15.55 13.45
N GLY A 146 -5.22 -15.03 13.27
CA GLY A 146 -6.01 -15.19 12.04
C GLY A 146 -5.33 -14.60 10.81
N ILE A 147 -4.75 -13.39 10.92
CA ILE A 147 -3.99 -12.79 9.80
C ILE A 147 -2.76 -13.63 9.47
N SER A 148 -2.01 -14.11 10.47
CA SER A 148 -0.81 -14.91 10.23
C SER A 148 -1.13 -16.23 9.54
N ILE A 149 -2.20 -16.92 9.96
CA ILE A 149 -2.61 -18.19 9.34
C ILE A 149 -3.04 -17.97 7.89
N SER A 150 -3.91 -16.98 7.63
CA SER A 150 -4.36 -16.67 6.25
C SER A 150 -3.21 -16.23 5.33
N SER A 151 -2.19 -15.56 5.89
CA SER A 151 -1.02 -15.08 5.14
C SER A 151 -0.26 -16.20 4.42
N TYR A 152 -0.19 -17.41 5.00
CA TYR A 152 0.51 -18.53 4.36
C TYR A 152 -0.17 -19.02 3.08
N GLY A 153 -1.50 -18.92 2.98
CA GLY A 153 -2.22 -19.25 1.74
C GLY A 153 -2.06 -18.14 0.69
N GLU A 154 -2.23 -16.90 1.12
CA GLU A 154 -2.23 -15.74 0.21
C GLU A 154 -0.84 -15.42 -0.35
N VAL A 155 0.24 -15.63 0.43
CA VAL A 155 1.60 -15.46 -0.09
C VAL A 155 1.88 -16.44 -1.23
N MET A 156 1.31 -17.64 -1.21
CA MET A 156 1.51 -18.63 -2.28
C MET A 156 0.84 -18.19 -3.58
N ILE A 157 -0.36 -17.60 -3.49
CA ILE A 157 -1.06 -17.01 -4.63
C ILE A 157 -0.24 -15.84 -5.19
N LEU A 158 0.28 -14.97 -4.31
CA LEU A 158 1.13 -13.86 -4.72
C LEU A 158 2.42 -14.33 -5.38
N LEU A 159 3.10 -15.35 -4.84
CA LEU A 159 4.31 -15.91 -5.41
C LEU A 159 4.05 -16.53 -6.78
N ALA A 160 2.92 -17.24 -6.94
CA ALA A 160 2.49 -17.78 -8.22
C ALA A 160 2.23 -16.66 -9.24
N ALA A 161 1.50 -15.61 -8.88
CA ALA A 161 1.28 -14.45 -9.75
C ALA A 161 2.58 -13.72 -10.09
N SER A 162 3.45 -13.53 -9.09
CA SER A 162 4.75 -12.88 -9.25
C SER A 162 5.73 -13.71 -10.08
N SER A 163 5.48 -15.00 -10.28
CA SER A 163 6.29 -15.83 -11.17
C SER A 163 6.21 -15.38 -12.63
N LEU A 164 5.04 -14.87 -13.06
CA LEU A 164 4.87 -14.28 -14.39
C LEU A 164 5.64 -12.96 -14.49
N ALA A 165 5.56 -12.10 -13.47
CA ALA A 165 6.34 -10.87 -13.38
C ALA A 165 7.85 -11.14 -13.45
N HIS A 166 8.33 -12.19 -12.77
CA HIS A 166 9.72 -12.61 -12.85
C HIS A 166 10.09 -13.06 -14.27
N GLN A 167 9.28 -13.93 -14.87
CA GLN A 167 9.56 -14.48 -16.21
C GLN A 167 9.56 -13.40 -17.29
N VAL A 168 8.52 -12.55 -17.32
CA VAL A 168 8.34 -11.51 -18.35
C VAL A 168 9.32 -10.36 -18.21
N ALA A 169 9.69 -9.97 -16.98
CA ALA A 169 10.46 -8.74 -16.76
C ALA A 169 11.72 -8.90 -15.91
N ALA A 170 11.61 -9.43 -14.68
CA ALA A 170 12.73 -9.41 -13.74
C ALA A 170 13.93 -10.25 -14.22
N SER A 171 13.67 -11.40 -14.83
CA SER A 171 14.70 -12.29 -15.39
C SER A 171 15.55 -11.58 -16.46
N SER A 172 14.91 -10.78 -17.32
CA SER A 172 15.55 -9.96 -18.35
C SER A 172 16.29 -8.76 -17.77
N THR A 173 15.76 -8.16 -16.71
CA THR A 173 16.35 -7.00 -16.02
C THR A 173 17.67 -7.34 -15.36
N PHE A 174 17.75 -8.52 -14.73
CA PHE A 174 18.96 -9.02 -14.08
C PHE A 174 19.76 -10.00 -14.94
N ARG A 175 19.51 -10.02 -16.26
CA ARG A 175 20.29 -10.84 -17.18
C ARG A 175 21.77 -10.46 -17.10
N GLY A 176 22.62 -11.47 -16.93
CA GLY A 176 24.07 -11.25 -16.76
C GLY A 176 24.48 -10.80 -15.35
N TRP A 177 23.63 -11.01 -14.33
CA TRP A 177 23.95 -10.68 -12.93
C TRP A 177 25.36 -11.13 -12.49
N LYS A 178 25.72 -12.38 -12.80
CA LYS A 178 27.01 -12.98 -12.40
C LYS A 178 28.22 -12.32 -13.08
N SER A 179 28.07 -11.75 -14.27
CA SER A 179 29.16 -11.10 -15.00
C SER A 179 29.27 -9.59 -14.72
N MET A 180 28.34 -9.00 -13.98
CA MET A 180 28.37 -7.59 -13.64
C MET A 180 29.39 -7.26 -12.53
N ALA A 181 30.16 -6.19 -12.73
CA ALA A 181 31.01 -5.61 -11.70
C ALA A 181 30.20 -5.26 -10.44
N LEU A 182 30.81 -5.38 -9.26
CA LEU A 182 30.14 -5.15 -7.98
C LEU A 182 29.48 -3.76 -7.89
N LYS A 183 30.16 -2.70 -8.34
CA LYS A 183 29.60 -1.33 -8.38
C LYS A 183 28.29 -1.27 -9.15
N ARG A 184 28.20 -1.95 -10.31
CA ARG A 184 26.98 -1.99 -11.12
C ARG A 184 25.89 -2.84 -10.47
N ARG A 185 26.25 -3.94 -9.80
CA ARG A 185 25.31 -4.75 -9.03
C ARG A 185 24.70 -3.96 -7.87
N VAL A 186 25.50 -3.21 -7.11
CA VAL A 186 25.04 -2.34 -6.02
C VAL A 186 24.11 -1.25 -6.54
N LEU A 187 24.46 -0.60 -7.65
CA LEU A 187 23.59 0.39 -8.28
C LEU A 187 22.25 -0.22 -8.73
N MET A 188 22.29 -1.32 -9.47
CA MET A 188 21.08 -1.95 -10.01
C MET A 188 20.17 -2.53 -8.92
N TRP A 189 20.75 -3.22 -7.94
CA TRP A 189 20.00 -3.91 -6.91
C TRP A 189 19.68 -3.01 -5.72
N SER A 190 20.68 -2.49 -5.03
CA SER A 190 20.43 -1.74 -3.79
C SER A 190 19.75 -0.40 -4.10
N ILE A 191 20.33 0.40 -5.01
CA ILE A 191 19.85 1.76 -5.27
C ILE A 191 18.60 1.75 -6.16
N CYS A 192 18.65 1.05 -7.29
CA CYS A 192 17.56 1.07 -8.26
C CYS A 192 16.49 0.02 -8.01
N TYR A 193 16.65 -0.93 -7.08
CA TYR A 193 15.62 -1.95 -6.86
C TYR A 193 15.10 -1.95 -5.42
N VAL A 194 15.97 -2.19 -4.45
CA VAL A 194 15.59 -2.36 -3.05
C VAL A 194 15.03 -1.07 -2.46
N ILE A 195 15.68 0.08 -2.68
CA ILE A 195 15.17 1.38 -2.19
C ILE A 195 13.75 1.67 -2.73
N PRO A 196 13.51 1.80 -4.05
CA PRO A 196 12.19 2.13 -4.56
C PRO A 196 11.12 1.09 -4.16
N TYR A 197 11.47 -0.19 -4.11
CA TYR A 197 10.57 -1.23 -3.62
C TYR A 197 10.14 -0.97 -2.16
N HIS A 198 11.08 -0.69 -1.26
CA HIS A 198 10.78 -0.45 0.16
C HIS A 198 9.97 0.83 0.39
N VAL A 199 10.17 1.85 -0.45
CA VAL A 199 9.34 3.06 -0.44
C VAL A 199 7.90 2.71 -0.83
N MET A 200 7.71 1.91 -1.89
CA MET A 200 6.36 1.56 -2.37
C MET A 200 5.62 0.58 -1.45
N ILE A 201 6.30 -0.34 -0.76
CA ILE A 201 5.62 -1.17 0.26
C ILE A 201 5.18 -0.38 1.50
N ASN A 202 5.64 0.86 1.66
CA ASN A 202 5.21 1.80 2.69
C ASN A 202 4.37 2.94 2.09
N MET A 203 3.58 2.64 1.07
CA MET A 203 2.74 3.62 0.38
C MET A 203 1.79 4.37 1.31
N ASN A 204 1.40 3.77 2.44
CA ASN A 204 0.58 4.40 3.48
C ASN A 204 1.21 5.65 4.12
N LEU A 205 2.54 5.74 4.11
CA LEU A 205 3.27 6.88 4.65
C LEU A 205 3.38 8.03 3.64
N ILE A 206 3.11 7.75 2.36
CA ILE A 206 3.04 8.71 1.26
C ILE A 206 1.63 8.83 0.68
N GLY A 207 0.61 8.30 1.38
CA GLY A 207 -0.79 8.32 0.96
C GLY A 207 -1.39 9.72 0.85
N TYR A 208 -0.78 10.71 1.52
CA TYR A 208 -1.12 12.12 1.38
C TYR A 208 -0.67 12.73 0.07
N VAL A 209 0.04 11.98 -0.78
CA VAL A 209 0.37 12.47 -2.10
C VAL A 209 -0.80 12.20 -3.04
N PRO A 210 -1.47 13.23 -3.58
CA PRO A 210 -2.79 13.05 -4.20
C PRO A 210 -2.84 12.25 -5.52
N TRP A 211 -1.75 11.64 -5.99
CA TRP A 211 -1.81 10.71 -7.13
C TRP A 211 -2.11 9.26 -6.73
N LEU A 212 -2.04 8.90 -5.43
CA LEU A 212 -2.17 7.48 -5.04
C LEU A 212 -3.59 6.93 -5.24
N ASN A 213 -4.61 7.78 -5.17
CA ASN A 213 -6.01 7.44 -5.43
C ASN A 213 -6.46 8.14 -6.73
N VAL A 214 -6.39 7.43 -7.86
CA VAL A 214 -6.90 7.94 -9.14
C VAL A 214 -8.36 7.52 -9.28
N ASP A 215 -9.26 8.34 -8.72
CA ASP A 215 -10.70 8.17 -8.89
C ASP A 215 -11.19 9.10 -10.00
N LEU A 216 -11.67 8.52 -11.11
CA LEU A 216 -12.33 9.26 -12.18
C LEU A 216 -13.79 9.51 -11.76
N GLY A 217 -14.03 10.54 -10.94
CA GLY A 217 -15.40 10.91 -10.56
C GLY A 217 -15.58 11.74 -9.27
N GLY A 218 -14.53 11.96 -8.48
CA GLY A 218 -14.61 12.74 -7.26
C GLY A 218 -13.45 13.73 -7.17
N TYR A 219 -13.64 14.95 -7.67
CA TYR A 219 -12.74 16.04 -7.33
C TYR A 219 -13.17 16.58 -5.97
N GLU A 220 -12.59 16.07 -4.87
CA GLU A 220 -12.57 16.89 -3.65
C GLU A 220 -11.67 18.10 -3.92
N GLU A 221 -12.12 19.29 -3.52
CA GLU A 221 -11.35 20.51 -3.65
C GLU A 221 -10.05 20.39 -2.83
N LEU A 222 -8.97 20.05 -3.52
CA LEU A 222 -7.64 20.05 -2.94
C LEU A 222 -7.23 21.49 -2.67
N ASN A 223 -7.35 21.91 -1.40
CA ASN A 223 -6.65 23.08 -0.86
C ASN A 223 -5.14 22.81 -0.84
N ALA A 224 -4.54 22.73 -2.03
CA ALA A 224 -3.14 22.37 -2.21
C ALA A 224 -2.23 23.57 -1.89
N ASN A 225 -1.35 23.40 -0.91
CA ASN A 225 -0.27 24.36 -0.64
C ASN A 225 0.73 24.37 -1.82
N VAL A 226 1.47 25.47 -2.01
CA VAL A 226 2.57 25.61 -2.98
C VAL A 226 3.54 24.43 -2.93
N GLY A 227 3.82 23.91 -1.74
CA GLY A 227 4.66 22.72 -1.55
C GLY A 227 4.16 21.47 -2.30
N THR A 228 2.84 21.27 -2.36
CA THR A 228 2.21 20.14 -3.06
C THR A 228 2.46 20.22 -4.56
N TYR A 229 2.33 21.40 -5.16
CA TYR A 229 2.61 21.60 -6.59
C TYR A 229 4.09 21.37 -6.95
N VAL A 230 5.02 21.74 -6.06
CA VAL A 230 6.46 21.49 -6.26
C VAL A 230 6.75 19.99 -6.27
N VAL A 231 6.23 19.26 -5.28
CA VAL A 231 6.40 17.79 -5.19
C VAL A 231 5.82 17.11 -6.43
N PHE A 232 4.63 17.50 -6.86
CA PHE A 232 4.03 16.98 -8.09
C PHE A 232 4.89 17.24 -9.31
N THR A 233 5.35 18.48 -9.48
CA THR A 233 6.17 18.85 -10.64
C THR A 233 7.44 17.98 -10.73
N ILE A 234 8.14 17.80 -9.60
CA ILE A 234 9.36 16.98 -9.55
C ILE A 234 9.05 15.52 -9.92
N LEU A 235 7.96 14.98 -9.40
CA LEU A 235 7.62 13.57 -9.59
C LEU A 235 7.05 13.30 -10.98
N SER A 236 6.30 14.24 -11.55
CA SER A 236 5.88 14.20 -12.96
C SER A 236 7.09 14.26 -13.90
N ILE A 237 8.08 15.12 -13.63
CA ILE A 237 9.32 15.17 -14.43
C ILE A 237 10.09 13.85 -14.32
N GLY A 238 10.22 13.29 -13.11
CA GLY A 238 10.86 12.00 -12.88
C GLY A 238 10.15 10.86 -13.61
N ALA A 239 8.82 10.80 -13.51
CA ALA A 239 7.99 9.82 -14.21
C ALA A 239 8.11 9.94 -15.73
N ALA A 240 8.05 11.17 -16.28
CA ALA A 240 8.24 11.43 -17.70
C ALA A 240 9.64 11.01 -18.19
N PHE A 241 10.68 11.28 -17.40
CA PHE A 241 12.03 10.82 -17.69
C PHE A 241 12.12 9.29 -17.74
N LEU A 242 11.57 8.60 -16.74
CA LEU A 242 11.54 7.13 -16.72
C LEU A 242 10.75 6.57 -17.90
N ALA A 243 9.57 7.11 -18.17
CA ALA A 243 8.73 6.73 -19.31
C ALA A 243 9.49 6.88 -20.63
N PHE A 244 10.19 8.00 -20.84
CA PHE A 244 11.04 8.20 -22.03
C PHE A 244 12.16 7.16 -22.14
N ARG A 245 12.84 6.84 -21.03
CA ARG A 245 13.91 5.82 -21.01
C ARG A 245 13.40 4.42 -21.32
N LEU A 246 12.24 4.06 -20.78
CA LEU A 246 11.57 2.79 -21.07
C LEU A 246 11.11 2.73 -22.53
N PHE A 247 10.43 3.78 -23.02
CA PHE A 247 9.98 3.87 -24.40
C PHE A 247 11.14 3.75 -25.38
N ARG A 248 12.25 4.46 -25.14
CA ARG A 248 13.47 4.33 -25.96
C ARG A 248 14.01 2.91 -25.99
N SER A 249 13.91 2.18 -24.87
CA SER A 249 14.36 0.79 -24.77
C SER A 249 13.44 -0.16 -25.55
N LEU A 250 12.12 0.02 -25.42
CA LEU A 250 11.10 -0.69 -26.20
C LEU A 250 11.24 -0.43 -27.71
N TYR A 251 11.47 0.82 -28.09
CA TYR A 251 11.62 1.23 -29.48
C TYR A 251 12.85 0.56 -30.10
N ARG A 252 14.01 0.64 -29.43
CA ARG A 252 15.26 -0.02 -29.86
C ARG A 252 15.15 -1.54 -29.89
N GLY A 253 14.38 -2.13 -28.98
CA GLY A 253 14.09 -3.56 -28.95
C GLY A 253 13.07 -4.01 -30.01
N HIS A 254 12.47 -3.09 -30.77
CA HIS A 254 11.38 -3.38 -31.73
C HIS A 254 10.14 -4.03 -31.10
N LEU A 255 10.00 -3.96 -29.78
CA LEU A 255 8.88 -4.57 -29.03
C LEU A 255 7.68 -3.63 -28.89
N TRP A 256 7.86 -2.32 -29.15
CA TRP A 256 6.85 -1.29 -28.90
C TRP A 256 5.49 -1.59 -29.56
N LYS A 257 5.47 -2.20 -30.76
CA LYS A 257 4.23 -2.57 -31.45
C LYS A 257 3.46 -3.66 -30.71
N GLN A 258 4.16 -4.66 -30.18
CA GLN A 258 3.53 -5.77 -29.45
C GLN A 258 2.91 -5.27 -28.16
N TYR A 259 3.65 -4.45 -27.40
CA TYR A 259 3.11 -3.85 -26.19
C TYR A 259 1.96 -2.89 -26.48
N LEU A 260 2.02 -2.11 -27.57
CA LEU A 260 0.91 -1.24 -27.98
C LEU A 260 -0.38 -2.05 -28.21
N VAL A 261 -0.30 -3.17 -28.93
CA VAL A 261 -1.45 -4.06 -29.17
C VAL A 261 -1.93 -4.67 -27.86
N MET A 262 -1.03 -5.18 -27.03
CA MET A 262 -1.37 -5.77 -25.73
C MET A 262 -2.12 -4.79 -24.82
N TYR A 263 -1.63 -3.55 -24.69
CA TYR A 263 -2.29 -2.53 -23.87
C TYR A 263 -3.58 -2.01 -24.52
N ALA A 264 -3.66 -1.94 -25.86
CA ALA A 264 -4.91 -1.60 -26.54
C ALA A 264 -6.00 -2.62 -26.25
N VAL A 265 -5.67 -3.92 -26.25
CA VAL A 265 -6.60 -5.00 -25.88
C VAL A 265 -6.99 -4.91 -24.41
N LEU A 266 -6.03 -4.66 -23.51
CA LEU A 266 -6.31 -4.48 -22.08
C LEU A 266 -7.26 -3.30 -21.82
N VAL A 267 -6.98 -2.14 -22.42
CA VAL A 267 -7.82 -0.93 -22.29
C VAL A 267 -9.20 -1.17 -22.88
N ALA A 268 -9.29 -1.83 -24.05
CA ALA A 268 -10.57 -2.19 -24.63
C ALA A 268 -11.39 -3.09 -23.70
N ALA A 269 -10.77 -4.10 -23.08
CA ALA A 269 -11.44 -4.97 -22.11
C ALA A 269 -11.95 -4.17 -20.90
N VAL A 270 -11.14 -3.28 -20.34
CA VAL A 270 -11.54 -2.40 -19.21
C VAL A 270 -12.70 -1.49 -19.60
N VAL A 271 -12.63 -0.82 -20.76
CA VAL A 271 -13.68 0.10 -21.25
C VAL A 271 -14.98 -0.65 -21.52
N VAL A 272 -14.90 -1.84 -22.13
CA VAL A 272 -16.08 -2.69 -22.36
C VAL A 272 -16.69 -3.13 -21.04
N SER A 273 -15.88 -3.62 -20.08
CA SER A 273 -16.39 -3.98 -18.75
C SER A 273 -17.06 -2.79 -18.06
N TRP A 274 -16.44 -1.61 -18.06
CA TRP A 274 -17.02 -0.43 -17.43
C TRP A 274 -18.34 0.00 -18.10
N GLY A 275 -18.40 -0.03 -19.43
CA GLY A 275 -19.62 0.29 -20.19
C GLY A 275 -20.77 -0.70 -19.99
N LEU A 276 -20.47 -1.97 -19.64
CA LEU A 276 -21.49 -2.99 -19.36
C LEU A 276 -22.10 -2.86 -17.95
N PHE A 277 -21.43 -2.17 -17.02
CA PHE A 277 -21.87 -2.02 -15.63
C PHE A 277 -22.02 -0.55 -15.25
N PRO A 278 -23.08 0.14 -15.71
CA PRO A 278 -23.25 1.58 -15.51
C PRO A 278 -23.49 2.00 -14.05
N SER A 279 -23.84 1.08 -13.16
CA SER A 279 -23.96 1.30 -11.71
C SER A 279 -22.64 1.06 -10.95
N THR A 280 -21.50 1.23 -11.61
CA THR A 280 -20.17 1.08 -11.01
C THR A 280 -19.31 2.33 -11.16
N SER A 281 -18.49 2.61 -10.16
CA SER A 281 -17.42 3.61 -10.23
C SER A 281 -16.11 2.95 -10.63
N PHE A 282 -15.33 3.63 -11.48
CA PHE A 282 -14.00 3.17 -11.85
C PHE A 282 -12.99 3.58 -10.78
N HIS A 283 -12.37 2.59 -10.14
CA HIS A 283 -11.34 2.77 -9.13
C HIS A 283 -10.16 1.86 -9.49
N LEU A 284 -9.08 2.46 -9.99
CA LEU A 284 -7.89 1.70 -10.35
C LEU A 284 -6.95 1.59 -9.15
N HIS A 285 -6.97 0.45 -8.46
CA HIS A 285 -5.97 0.20 -7.44
C HIS A 285 -4.56 0.12 -8.05
N HIS A 286 -3.57 0.66 -7.32
CA HIS A 286 -2.16 0.62 -7.69
C HIS A 286 -1.60 -0.80 -7.83
N THR A 287 -2.26 -1.83 -7.28
CA THR A 287 -1.95 -3.24 -7.59
C THR A 287 -1.99 -3.49 -9.10
N MET A 288 -3.07 -3.06 -9.76
CA MET A 288 -3.28 -3.24 -11.19
C MET A 288 -2.32 -2.36 -11.99
N LEU A 289 -2.06 -1.15 -11.52
CA LEU A 289 -1.07 -0.25 -12.13
C LEU A 289 0.34 -0.89 -12.09
N GLY A 290 0.74 -1.45 -10.96
CA GLY A 290 1.98 -2.19 -10.80
C GLY A 290 2.07 -3.38 -11.76
N ALA A 291 1.02 -4.20 -11.81
CA ALA A 291 0.92 -5.32 -12.74
C ALA A 291 1.03 -4.88 -14.21
N ALA A 292 0.41 -3.74 -14.56
CA ALA A 292 0.46 -3.19 -15.91
C ALA A 292 1.85 -2.63 -16.26
N ILE A 293 2.62 -2.07 -15.32
CA ILE A 293 3.94 -1.48 -15.61
C ILE A 293 5.04 -2.55 -15.70
N ILE A 294 4.97 -3.63 -14.91
CA ILE A 294 6.04 -4.65 -14.86
C ILE A 294 6.46 -5.14 -16.27
N PRO A 295 5.56 -5.52 -17.20
CA PRO A 295 5.95 -6.07 -18.49
C PRO A 295 6.84 -5.18 -19.35
N ILE A 296 6.72 -3.86 -19.27
CA ILE A 296 7.51 -2.91 -20.07
C ILE A 296 8.89 -2.59 -19.46
N THR A 297 9.23 -3.23 -18.34
CA THR A 297 10.50 -3.02 -17.63
C THR A 297 11.53 -4.12 -17.90
N ALA A 298 11.33 -4.95 -18.91
CA ALA A 298 12.16 -6.12 -19.23
C ALA A 298 13.54 -5.80 -19.85
N PHE A 299 14.27 -4.81 -19.32
CA PHE A 299 15.54 -4.35 -19.87
C PHE A 299 16.65 -4.30 -18.82
N PRO A 300 17.92 -4.65 -19.16
CA PRO A 300 19.04 -4.63 -18.22
C PRO A 300 19.59 -3.20 -18.01
N THR A 301 18.73 -2.27 -17.61
CA THR A 301 19.06 -0.86 -17.39
C THR A 301 18.62 -0.38 -16.00
N PRO A 302 19.30 0.63 -15.40
CA PRO A 302 18.91 1.16 -14.10
C PRO A 302 17.48 1.75 -14.07
N ALA A 303 17.07 2.40 -15.15
CA ALA A 303 15.72 2.96 -15.26
C ALA A 303 14.65 1.86 -15.25
N ALA A 304 14.89 0.76 -15.96
CA ALA A 304 14.01 -0.39 -15.95
C ALA A 304 13.97 -1.09 -14.57
N ALA A 305 15.12 -1.26 -13.92
CA ALA A 305 15.18 -1.78 -12.55
C ALA A 305 14.38 -0.91 -11.57
N PHE A 306 14.54 0.42 -11.63
CA PHE A 306 13.80 1.38 -10.82
C PHE A 306 12.30 1.31 -11.05
N SER A 307 11.86 1.41 -12.31
CA SER A 307 10.44 1.32 -12.64
C SER A 307 9.84 -0.04 -12.27
N GLN A 308 10.59 -1.13 -12.43
CA GLN A 308 10.14 -2.47 -12.05
C GLN A 308 9.97 -2.60 -10.55
N ALA A 309 10.90 -2.06 -9.76
CA ALA A 309 10.80 -2.11 -8.31
C ALA A 309 9.66 -1.25 -7.75
N VAL A 310 9.43 -0.07 -8.35
CA VAL A 310 8.25 0.74 -8.03
C VAL A 310 6.99 -0.06 -8.32
N ALA A 311 6.86 -0.60 -9.53
CA ALA A 311 5.70 -1.36 -9.94
C ALA A 311 5.48 -2.64 -9.10
N LEU A 312 6.55 -3.37 -8.77
CA LEU A 312 6.51 -4.54 -7.92
C LEU A 312 6.10 -4.19 -6.49
N GLY A 313 6.59 -3.08 -5.95
CA GLY A 313 6.21 -2.61 -4.63
C GLY A 313 4.73 -2.24 -4.57
N CYS A 314 4.21 -1.52 -5.57
CA CYS A 314 2.77 -1.24 -5.70
C CYS A 314 1.95 -2.53 -5.77
N PHE A 315 2.38 -3.48 -6.61
CA PHE A 315 1.71 -4.77 -6.79
C PHE A 315 1.65 -5.58 -5.48
N VAL A 316 2.79 -5.72 -4.80
CA VAL A 316 2.87 -6.48 -3.55
C VAL A 316 2.10 -5.80 -2.43
N GLN A 317 2.27 -4.48 -2.26
CA GLN A 317 1.60 -3.73 -1.19
C GLN A 317 0.09 -3.77 -1.36
N GLY A 318 -0.39 -3.51 -2.57
CA GLY A 318 -1.81 -3.46 -2.81
C GLY A 318 -2.48 -4.83 -2.67
N TYR A 319 -1.83 -5.90 -3.15
CA TYR A 319 -2.30 -7.25 -2.90
C TYR A 319 -2.25 -7.62 -1.41
N ALA A 320 -1.17 -7.28 -0.70
CA ALA A 320 -1.03 -7.65 0.71
C ALA A 320 -2.10 -7.00 1.61
N ARG A 321 -2.51 -5.76 1.27
CA ARG A 321 -3.48 -4.99 2.03
C ARG A 321 -4.94 -5.30 1.67
N TRP A 322 -5.25 -5.37 0.38
CA TRP A 322 -6.65 -5.50 -0.10
C TRP A 322 -6.92 -6.85 -0.78
N GLY A 323 -5.90 -7.58 -1.22
CA GLY A 323 -6.07 -8.80 -2.01
C GLY A 323 -6.42 -8.48 -3.48
N TRP A 324 -7.20 -9.36 -4.11
CA TRP A 324 -7.62 -9.22 -5.51
C TRP A 324 -8.94 -8.43 -5.61
N HIS A 325 -8.84 -7.10 -5.61
CA HIS A 325 -10.00 -6.25 -5.89
C HIS A 325 -10.28 -6.13 -7.39
N SER A 326 -11.50 -5.71 -7.73
CA SER A 326 -11.88 -5.30 -9.08
C SER A 326 -11.39 -3.87 -9.35
N PHE A 327 -11.36 -3.46 -10.62
CA PHE A 327 -11.21 -2.04 -11.00
C PHE A 327 -12.56 -1.30 -11.07
N LEU A 328 -13.65 -2.00 -10.77
CA LEU A 328 -15.02 -1.49 -10.70
C LEU A 328 -15.56 -1.71 -9.29
N ASP A 329 -15.98 -0.63 -8.66
CA ASP A 329 -16.67 -0.62 -7.37
C ASP A 329 -18.18 -0.45 -7.58
N THR A 330 -18.99 -1.19 -6.83
CA THR A 330 -20.46 -1.10 -6.94
C THR A 330 -20.98 0.11 -6.19
N ILE A 331 -21.69 0.99 -6.90
CA ILE A 331 -22.40 2.11 -6.28
C ILE A 331 -23.69 1.52 -5.69
N ARG A 332 -23.75 1.38 -4.36
CA ARG A 332 -24.98 0.96 -3.69
C ARG A 332 -26.00 2.10 -3.81
N THR A 333 -27.00 1.89 -4.65
CA THR A 333 -28.20 2.75 -4.77
C THR A 333 -29.21 2.43 -3.69
#